data_AF-A0A7Y3LEN7-F1
#
_entry.id   AF-A0A7Y3LEN7-F1
#
_cell.length_a   1.000
_cell.length_b   1.000
_cell.length_c   1.000
_cell.angle_alpha   90.00
_cell.angle_beta   90.00
_cell.angle_gamma   90.00
#
_symmetry.space_group_name_H-M   'P 1'
#
loop_
_entity.id
_entity.type
_entity.pdbx_description
1 polymer ?
#
loop_
_entity_poly.entity_id
_entity_poly.type
_entity_poly.pdbx_seq_one_letter_code
_entity_poly.pdbx_strand_id
1 'polypeptide(L)'
;MWIIVVSAVVRRALRGVSGGPSQRQRRYNAGFEIILIADFVLQGALYHAGASHAIVYGIYPASAPFFFAGAIFVTMGVLRVERATMALGIALFAVGTGGAYAGPVTAWLVSGIALSVALVVFAAIRLSRYRA
;
A
#
# COMPACT_ATOMS: atom_id res chain seq x y z
N MET A 1 10.05 4.41 -17.82
CA MET A 1 9.91 2.95 -17.99
C MET A 1 9.11 2.29 -16.85
N TRP A 2 9.40 2.56 -15.57
CA TRP A 2 8.69 1.95 -14.43
C TRP A 2 7.18 2.25 -14.34
N ILE A 3 6.76 3.45 -14.79
CA ILE A 3 5.37 3.92 -14.80
C ILE A 3 4.45 2.99 -15.61
N ILE A 4 4.92 2.55 -16.77
CA ILE A 4 4.17 1.66 -17.66
C ILE A 4 4.03 0.29 -17.02
N VAL A 5 5.08 -0.19 -16.35
CA VAL A 5 5.10 -1.48 -15.67
C VAL A 5 4.12 -1.49 -14.51
N VAL A 6 4.17 -0.50 -13.61
CA VAL A 6 3.26 -0.45 -12.45
C VAL A 6 1.81 -0.29 -12.90
N SER A 7 1.54 0.61 -13.84
CA SER A 7 0.17 0.78 -14.34
C SER A 7 -0.34 -0.44 -15.12
N ALA A 8 0.51 -1.18 -15.82
CA ALA A 8 0.15 -2.46 -16.44
C ALA A 8 -0.13 -3.56 -15.41
N VAL A 9 0.70 -3.66 -14.37
CA VAL A 9 0.53 -4.63 -13.27
C VAL A 9 -0.76 -4.35 -12.51
N VAL A 10 -1.02 -3.09 -12.15
CA VAL A 10 -2.27 -2.67 -11.48
C VAL A 10 -3.49 -2.99 -12.35
N ARG A 11 -3.46 -2.67 -13.65
CA ARG A 11 -4.55 -3.02 -14.57
C ARG A 11 -4.78 -4.52 -14.67
N ARG A 12 -3.72 -5.33 -14.65
CA ARG A 12 -3.83 -6.80 -14.69
C ARG A 12 -4.39 -7.37 -13.39
N ALA A 13 -3.96 -6.85 -12.24
CA ALA A 13 -4.48 -7.23 -10.94
C ALA A 13 -5.98 -6.92 -10.82
N LEU A 14 -6.43 -5.79 -11.38
CA LEU A 14 -7.84 -5.38 -11.36
C LEU A 14 -8.73 -6.14 -12.36
N ARG A 15 -8.18 -6.64 -13.47
CA ARG A 15 -8.93 -7.39 -14.49
C ARG A 15 -9.47 -8.75 -14.02
N GLY A 16 -8.95 -9.30 -12.91
CA GLY A 16 -9.45 -10.56 -12.32
C GLY A 16 -10.74 -10.43 -11.53
N VAL A 17 -11.21 -9.21 -11.24
CA VAL A 17 -12.46 -8.97 -10.51
C VAL A 17 -13.61 -8.86 -11.50
N SER A 18 -14.25 -10.00 -11.81
CA SER A 18 -15.35 -10.11 -12.76
C SER A 18 -16.63 -9.44 -12.23
N GLY A 19 -16.81 -8.17 -12.63
CA GLY A 19 -18.04 -7.41 -12.43
C GLY A 19 -17.78 -5.95 -12.80
N GLY A 20 -18.58 -5.39 -13.73
CA GLY A 20 -18.42 -3.98 -14.13
C GLY A 20 -18.36 -3.05 -12.90
N PRO A 21 -17.58 -1.94 -12.94
CA PRO A 21 -17.29 -1.18 -11.76
C PRO A 21 -18.57 -0.55 -11.20
N SER A 22 -19.08 -1.15 -10.11
CA SER A 22 -20.15 -0.56 -9.30
C SER A 22 -19.77 0.86 -8.89
N GLN A 23 -20.74 1.71 -8.52
CA GLN A 23 -20.43 3.07 -8.05
C GLN A 23 -19.41 3.07 -6.89
N ARG A 24 -19.41 2.00 -6.09
CA ARG A 24 -18.42 1.72 -5.04
C ARG A 24 -17.01 1.53 -5.61
N GLN A 25 -16.84 0.76 -6.69
CA GLN A 25 -15.56 0.57 -7.36
C GLN A 25 -15.02 1.88 -7.95
N ARG A 26 -15.89 2.74 -8.49
CA ARG A 26 -15.47 4.06 -9.00
C ARG A 26 -14.91 4.96 -7.90
N ARG A 27 -15.54 4.99 -6.73
CA ARG A 27 -15.05 5.75 -5.57
C ARG A 27 -13.71 5.22 -5.06
N TYR A 28 -13.52 3.90 -5.04
CA TYR A 28 -12.23 3.29 -4.69
C TYR A 28 -11.13 3.67 -5.68
N ASN A 29 -11.42 3.65 -6.98
CA ASN A 29 -10.46 4.04 -8.01
C ASN A 29 -10.02 5.51 -7.87
N ALA A 30 -10.96 6.43 -7.60
CA ALA A 30 -10.63 7.84 -7.39
C ALA A 30 -9.72 8.05 -6.17
N GLY A 31 -9.96 7.35 -5.06
CA GLY A 31 -9.08 7.41 -3.89
C GLY A 31 -7.66 6.91 -4.18
N PHE A 32 -7.55 5.83 -4.96
CA PHE A 32 -6.25 5.29 -5.37
C PHE A 32 -5.50 6.26 -6.29
N GLU A 33 -6.18 6.90 -7.23
CA GLU A 33 -5.60 7.93 -8.10
C GLU A 33 -5.05 9.12 -7.30
N ILE A 34 -5.79 9.59 -6.29
CA ILE A 34 -5.33 10.68 -5.41
C ILE A 34 -4.06 10.30 -4.65
N ILE A 35 -4.00 9.07 -4.11
CA ILE A 35 -2.80 8.58 -3.39
C ILE A 35 -1.61 8.52 -4.33
N LEU A 36 -1.79 8.04 -5.56
CA LEU A 36 -0.72 8.03 -6.57
C LEU A 36 -0.24 9.45 -6.87
N ILE A 37 -1.14 10.40 -7.12
CA ILE A 37 -0.78 11.79 -7.38
C ILE A 37 0.00 12.38 -6.21
N ALA A 38 -0.47 12.18 -4.98
CA ALA A 38 0.22 12.66 -3.77
C ALA A 38 1.63 12.07 -3.66
N ASP A 39 1.78 10.77 -3.92
CA ASP A 39 3.07 10.08 -3.90
C ASP A 39 4.06 10.68 -4.92
N PHE A 40 3.59 10.95 -6.15
CA PHE A 40 4.41 11.57 -7.19
C PHE A 40 4.80 13.01 -6.87
N VAL A 41 3.88 13.80 -6.31
CA VAL A 41 4.14 15.19 -5.90
C VAL A 41 5.20 15.21 -4.79
N LEU A 42 5.09 14.31 -3.80
CA LEU A 42 6.07 14.17 -2.72
C LEU A 42 7.43 13.70 -3.24
N GLN A 43 7.49 12.75 -4.17
CA GLN A 43 8.75 12.36 -4.83
C GLN A 43 9.39 13.55 -5.55
N GLY A 44 8.62 14.33 -6.30
CA GLY A 44 9.12 15.52 -6.99
C GLY A 44 9.65 16.57 -6.02
N ALA A 45 8.94 16.80 -4.91
CA ALA A 45 9.38 17.71 -3.86
C ALA A 45 10.67 17.25 -3.18
N LEU A 46 10.80 15.95 -2.87
CA LEU A 46 12.02 15.37 -2.31
C LEU A 46 13.21 15.52 -3.26
N TYR A 47 13.00 15.27 -4.55
CA TYR A 47 14.02 15.48 -5.57
C TYR A 47 14.46 16.95 -5.64
N HIS A 48 13.50 17.87 -5.64
CA HIS A 48 13.76 19.30 -5.66
C HIS A 48 14.51 19.77 -4.41
N ALA A 49 14.24 19.15 -3.25
CA ALA A 49 14.94 19.41 -1.99
C ALA A 49 16.35 18.79 -1.92
N GLY A 50 16.82 18.12 -2.99
CA GLY A 50 18.16 17.55 -3.07
C GLY A 50 18.30 16.15 -2.46
N ALA A 51 17.19 15.46 -2.17
CA ALA A 51 17.26 14.06 -1.74
C ALA A 51 17.88 13.19 -2.84
N SER A 52 18.69 12.21 -2.44
CA SER A 52 19.36 11.33 -3.40
C SER A 52 18.36 10.49 -4.19
N HIS A 53 18.72 10.14 -5.44
CA HIS A 53 17.88 9.28 -6.29
C HIS A 53 17.57 7.92 -5.64
N ALA A 54 18.49 7.42 -4.82
CA ALA A 54 18.31 6.21 -4.01
C ALA A 54 17.13 6.32 -3.03
N ILE A 55 16.95 7.49 -2.41
CA ILE A 55 15.84 7.78 -1.52
C ILE A 55 14.57 8.04 -2.34
N VAL A 56 14.63 8.97 -3.29
CA VAL A 56 13.46 9.44 -4.05
C VAL A 56 12.80 8.32 -4.87
N TYR A 57 13.59 7.50 -5.54
CA TYR A 57 13.09 6.49 -6.49
C TYR A 57 13.30 5.05 -6.02
N GLY A 58 13.97 4.85 -4.88
CA GLY A 58 14.19 3.53 -4.29
C GLY A 58 13.37 3.32 -3.02
N ILE A 59 13.74 4.04 -1.96
CA ILE A 59 13.21 3.83 -0.61
C ILE A 59 11.80 4.41 -0.45
N TYR A 60 11.60 5.66 -0.88
CA TYR A 60 10.33 6.36 -0.75
C TYR A 60 9.16 5.61 -1.43
N PRO A 61 9.22 5.27 -2.73
CA PRO A 61 8.13 4.54 -3.39
C PRO A 61 7.92 3.13 -2.83
N ALA A 62 8.95 2.53 -2.24
CA ALA A 62 8.83 1.25 -1.55
C ALA A 62 8.14 1.37 -0.19
N SER A 63 8.12 2.54 0.46
CA SER A 63 7.65 2.69 1.84
C SER A 63 6.34 3.47 1.95
N ALA A 64 6.21 4.56 1.18
CA ALA A 64 5.10 5.50 1.24
C ALA A 64 3.71 4.86 1.04
N PRO A 65 3.50 3.92 0.08
CA PRO A 65 2.20 3.26 -0.08
C PRO A 65 1.70 2.55 1.18
N PHE A 66 2.61 2.02 2.01
CA PHE A 66 2.28 1.34 3.25
C PHE A 66 1.80 2.28 4.33
N PHE A 67 2.31 3.51 4.38
CA PHE A 67 1.81 4.54 5.29
C PHE A 67 0.40 4.99 4.91
N PHE A 68 0.14 5.22 3.62
CA PHE A 68 -1.21 5.55 3.15
C PHE A 68 -2.20 4.41 3.42
N ALA A 69 -1.84 3.18 3.07
CA ALA A 69 -2.68 2.01 3.31
C ALA A 69 -2.90 1.79 4.81
N GLY A 70 -1.83 1.86 5.62
CA GLY A 70 -1.88 1.73 7.07
C GLY A 70 -2.83 2.74 7.71
N ALA A 71 -2.73 4.02 7.34
CA ALA A 71 -3.61 5.07 7.83
C ALA A 71 -5.08 4.78 7.54
N ILE A 72 -5.38 4.34 6.32
CA ILE A 72 -6.75 3.98 5.91
C ILE A 72 -7.27 2.80 6.74
N PHE A 73 -6.50 1.73 6.88
CA PHE A 73 -6.93 0.53 7.60
C PHE A 73 -7.05 0.75 9.11
N VAL A 74 -6.15 1.52 9.73
CA VAL A 74 -6.29 1.94 11.14
C VAL A 74 -7.58 2.73 11.31
N THR A 75 -7.79 3.76 10.49
CA THR A 75 -8.99 4.61 10.58
C THR A 75 -10.26 3.80 10.40
N MET A 76 -10.32 2.93 9.37
CA MET A 76 -11.46 2.04 9.16
C MET A 76 -11.67 1.07 10.32
N GLY A 77 -10.59 0.51 10.87
CA GLY A 77 -10.64 -0.40 12.01
C GLY A 77 -11.16 0.27 13.27
N VAL A 78 -10.73 1.51 13.55
CA VAL A 78 -11.22 2.33 14.67
C VAL A 78 -12.70 2.67 14.47
N LEU A 79 -13.07 3.21 13.30
CA LEU A 79 -14.45 3.63 13.02
C LEU A 79 -15.47 2.48 13.06
N ARG A 80 -15.03 1.26 12.71
CA ARG A 80 -15.90 0.07 12.70
C ARG A 80 -15.73 -0.82 13.93
N VAL A 81 -14.86 -0.45 14.86
CA VAL A 81 -14.48 -1.26 16.03
C VAL A 81 -13.97 -2.66 15.61
N GLU A 82 -13.39 -2.75 14.42
CA GLU A 82 -12.88 -4.00 13.83
C GLU A 82 -11.40 -4.17 14.19
N ARG A 83 -11.12 -4.82 15.32
CA ARG A 83 -9.74 -5.04 15.82
C ARG A 83 -8.79 -5.65 14.79
N ALA A 84 -9.27 -6.56 13.94
CA ALA A 84 -8.45 -7.18 12.90
C ALA A 84 -8.03 -6.19 11.80
N THR A 85 -8.96 -5.33 11.39
CA THR A 85 -8.73 -4.28 10.38
C THR A 85 -7.79 -3.21 10.92
N MET A 86 -7.95 -2.85 12.21
CA MET A 86 -7.03 -1.96 12.91
C MET A 86 -5.61 -2.55 13.00
N ALA A 87 -5.50 -3.83 13.38
CA ALA A 87 -4.21 -4.53 13.46
C ALA A 87 -3.50 -4.61 12.10
N LEU A 88 -4.24 -4.85 11.01
CA LEU A 88 -3.69 -4.80 9.66
C LEU A 88 -3.11 -3.41 9.35
N GLY A 89 -3.83 -2.34 9.70
CA GLY A 89 -3.34 -0.98 9.50
C GLY A 89 -2.03 -0.70 10.25
N ILE A 90 -1.95 -1.12 11.51
CA ILE A 90 -0.72 -1.01 12.33
C ILE A 90 0.43 -1.82 11.70
N ALA A 91 0.15 -3.03 11.23
CA ALA A 91 1.14 -3.87 10.56
C ALA A 91 1.70 -3.19 9.30
N LEU A 92 0.84 -2.58 8.49
CA LEU A 92 1.29 -1.85 7.29
C LEU A 92 2.15 -0.64 7.64
N PHE A 93 1.84 0.12 8.70
CA PHE A 93 2.74 1.16 9.21
C PHE A 93 4.11 0.60 9.60
N ALA A 94 4.15 -0.56 10.26
CA ALA A 94 5.40 -1.21 10.62
C ALA A 94 6.19 -1.66 9.38
N VAL A 95 5.52 -2.16 8.33
CA VAL A 95 6.15 -2.48 7.04
C VAL A 95 6.75 -1.25 6.38
N GLY A 96 5.99 -0.16 6.26
CA GLY A 96 6.49 1.10 5.69
C GLY A 96 7.70 1.64 6.47
N THR A 97 7.64 1.54 7.80
CA THR A 97 8.75 1.94 8.67
C THR A 97 9.98 1.06 8.44
N GLY A 98 9.83 -0.26 8.43
CA GLY A 98 10.94 -1.19 8.20
C GLY A 98 11.56 -1.05 6.79
N GLY A 99 10.72 -0.83 5.77
CA GLY A 99 11.17 -0.58 4.40
C GLY A 99 11.97 0.72 4.27
N ALA A 100 11.63 1.76 5.05
CA ALA A 100 12.29 3.05 4.99
C ALA A 100 13.77 3.02 5.46
N TYR A 101 14.15 2.03 6.28
CA TYR A 101 15.53 1.82 6.74
C TYR A 101 16.29 0.77 5.94
N ALA A 102 15.65 0.14 4.95
CA ALA A 102 16.31 -0.78 4.05
C ALA A 102 17.03 -0.03 2.91
N GLY A 103 18.06 -0.66 2.35
CA GLY A 103 18.71 -0.15 1.15
C GLY A 103 17.73 -0.09 -0.04
N PRO A 104 18.00 0.73 -1.07
CA PRO A 104 17.04 0.99 -2.16
C PRO A 104 16.49 -0.27 -2.85
N VAL A 105 17.32 -1.31 -3.00
CA VAL A 105 16.93 -2.59 -3.59
C VAL A 105 16.24 -3.49 -2.56
N THR A 106 16.75 -3.52 -1.33
CA THR A 106 16.21 -4.40 -0.28
C THR A 106 14.89 -3.90 0.28
N ALA A 107 14.59 -2.60 0.18
CA ALA A 107 13.32 -2.00 0.58
C ALA A 107 12.12 -2.63 -0.16
N TRP A 108 12.26 -2.91 -1.45
CA TRP A 108 11.22 -3.58 -2.24
C TRP A 108 11.01 -5.03 -1.80
N LEU A 109 12.10 -5.74 -1.53
CA LEU A 109 12.05 -7.13 -1.09
C LEU A 109 11.41 -7.25 0.31
N VAL A 110 11.85 -6.42 1.26
CA VAL A 110 11.29 -6.35 2.63
C VAL A 110 9.80 -6.02 2.57
N SER A 111 9.44 -5.00 1.80
CA SER A 111 8.06 -4.57 1.63
C SER A 111 7.17 -5.65 1.02
N GLY A 112 7.63 -6.33 -0.03
CA GLY A 112 6.90 -7.39 -0.70
C GLY A 112 6.65 -8.60 0.21
N ILE A 113 7.69 -9.05 0.93
CA ILE A 113 7.58 -10.16 1.88
C ILE A 113 6.64 -9.78 3.04
N ALA A 114 6.87 -8.63 3.66
CA ALA A 114 6.11 -8.22 4.82
C ALA A 114 4.62 -7.97 4.49
N LEU A 115 4.33 -7.40 3.32
CA LEU A 115 2.97 -7.28 2.82
C LEU A 115 2.32 -8.65 2.62
N SER A 116 3.03 -9.60 2.00
CA SER A 116 2.50 -10.94 1.75
C SER A 116 2.15 -11.64 3.07
N VAL A 117 3.04 -11.57 4.06
CA VAL A 117 2.80 -12.12 5.40
C VAL A 117 1.60 -11.45 6.07
N ALA A 118 1.54 -10.11 6.06
CA ALA A 118 0.45 -9.35 6.68
C ALA A 118 -0.92 -9.72 6.08
N LEU A 119 -1.00 -9.85 4.75
CA LEU A 119 -2.24 -10.22 4.06
C LEU A 119 -2.65 -11.68 4.35
N VAL A 120 -1.71 -12.62 4.36
CA VAL A 120 -1.99 -14.02 4.69
C VAL A 120 -2.50 -14.16 6.13
N VAL A 121 -1.84 -13.51 7.09
CA VAL A 121 -2.27 -13.51 8.50
C VAL A 121 -3.65 -12.88 8.64
N PHE A 122 -3.89 -11.72 8.01
CA PHE A 122 -5.20 -11.07 8.04
C PHE A 122 -6.31 -11.94 7.46
N ALA A 123 -6.05 -12.59 6.31
CA ALA A 123 -6.99 -13.51 5.68
C ALA A 123 -7.28 -14.73 6.56
N ALA A 124 -6.26 -15.31 7.19
CA ALA A 124 -6.42 -16.43 8.13
C ALA A 124 -7.28 -16.05 9.34
N ILE A 125 -7.05 -14.87 9.93
CA ILE A 125 -7.86 -14.34 11.05
C ILE A 125 -9.31 -14.10 10.64
N ARG A 126 -9.54 -13.56 9.43
CA ARG A 126 -10.90 -13.37 8.92
C ARG A 126 -11.59 -14.71 8.70
N LEU A 127 -10.92 -15.67 8.07
CA LEU A 127 -11.47 -16.99 7.80
C LEU A 127 -11.82 -17.75 9.09
N SER A 128 -10.97 -17.69 10.12
CA SER A 128 -11.26 -18.34 11.40
C SER A 128 -12.48 -17.75 12.10
N ARG A 129 -12.69 -16.43 12.00
CA ARG A 129 -13.89 -15.75 12.52
C ARG A 129 -15.17 -16.04 11.76
N TYR A 130 -15.09 -16.39 10.47
CA TYR A 130 -16.27 -16.81 9.69
C TYR A 130 -16.69 -18.26 9.97
N ARG A 131 -15.76 -19.10 10.43
CA ARG A 131 -16.01 -20.52 10.72
C ARG A 131 -16.45 -20.78 12.16
N ALA A 132 -16.31 -19.79 13.05
CA ALA A 132 -16.75 -19.83 14.44
C ALA A 132 -18.14 -19.20 14.58
#